data_AF-A0A933NRH4-F1
#
_entry.id   AF-A0A933NRH4-F1
#
_cell.length_a   1.000
_cell.length_b   1.000
_cell.length_c   1.000
_cell.angle_alpha   90.00
_cell.angle_beta   90.00
_cell.angle_gamma   90.00
#
_symmetry.space_group_name_H-M   'P 1'
#
loop_
_entity.id
_entity.type
_entity.pdbx_description
1 polymer ?
#
loop_
_entity_poly.entity_id
_entity_poly.type
_entity_poly.pdbx_seq_one_letter_code
_entity_poly.pdbx_strand_id
1 'polypeptide(L)' 'MAQNVSPTDKSPSQLIDERINELADWRGEMLSRLRAVVREADPAIVEEWKWRGVPCWYKDGLICTGETY' A
#
# COMPACT_ATOMS: atom_id res chain seq x y z
N MET A 1 17.27 -10.67 -28.41
CA MET A 1 16.67 -10.99 -27.09
C MET A 1 15.92 -9.76 -26.63
N ALA A 2 14.62 -9.66 -26.93
CA ALA A 2 13.77 -8.58 -26.43
C ALA A 2 13.34 -8.94 -25.01
N GLN A 3 13.61 -8.06 -24.04
CA GLN A 3 13.26 -8.29 -22.64
C GLN A 3 11.76 -8.00 -22.46
N ASN A 4 10.98 -9.03 -22.14
CA ASN A 4 9.60 -8.89 -21.70
C ASN A 4 9.59 -8.29 -20.29
N VAL A 5 9.09 -7.07 -20.14
CA VAL A 5 8.79 -6.49 -18.81
C VAL A 5 7.42 -7.03 -18.37
N SER A 6 7.40 -7.87 -17.34
CA SER A 6 6.19 -8.40 -16.72
C SER A 6 5.56 -7.35 -15.78
N PRO A 7 4.25 -7.40 -15.46
CA PRO A 7 3.57 -6.40 -14.59
C PRO A 7 4.04 -6.34 -13.12
N THR A 8 5.15 -7.01 -12.80
CA THR A 8 5.59 -7.40 -11.46
C THR A 8 6.60 -6.45 -10.79
N ASP A 9 6.95 -5.32 -11.41
CA ASP A 9 8.09 -4.50 -10.94
C ASP A 9 7.71 -3.36 -9.96
N LYS A 10 6.44 -3.30 -9.51
CA LYS A 10 6.01 -2.29 -8.54
C LYS A 10 6.18 -2.80 -7.11
N SER A 11 6.87 -2.02 -6.29
CA SER A 11 6.92 -2.22 -4.84
C SER A 11 5.53 -2.09 -4.22
N PRO A 12 5.27 -2.72 -3.06
CA PRO A 12 4.03 -2.50 -2.31
C PRO A 12 3.70 -1.03 -2.10
N SER A 13 4.71 -0.21 -1.80
CA SER A 13 4.54 1.22 -1.62
C SER A 13 3.97 1.92 -2.86
N GLN A 14 4.45 1.54 -4.05
CA GLN A 14 3.94 2.08 -5.33
C GLN A 14 2.51 1.61 -5.63
N LEU A 15 2.18 0.35 -5.30
CA LEU A 15 0.81 -0.16 -5.45
C LEU A 15 -0.17 0.56 -4.52
N ILE A 16 0.26 0.89 -3.30
CA ILE A 16 -0.53 1.69 -2.36
C ILE A 16 -0.68 3.14 -2.87
N ASP A 17 0.37 3.74 -3.43
CA ASP A 17 0.27 5.08 -4.06
C ASP A 17 -0.78 5.08 -5.19
N GLU A 18 -0.74 4.06 -6.05
CA GLU A 18 -1.72 3.90 -7.14
C GLU A 18 -3.13 3.73 -6.61
N ARG A 19 -3.32 2.89 -5.59
CA ARG A 19 -4.63 2.68 -4.97
C ARG A 19 -5.21 3.96 -4.37
N ILE A 20 -4.37 4.76 -3.72
CA ILE A 20 -4.77 6.07 -3.19
C ILE A 20 -5.21 6.99 -4.34
N ASN A 21 -4.46 7.03 -5.44
CA ASN A 21 -4.77 7.86 -6.60
C ASN A 21 -6.04 7.40 -7.35
N GLU A 22 -6.32 6.10 -7.38
CA GLU A 22 -7.55 5.54 -7.95
C GLU A 22 -8.80 5.91 -7.14
N LEU A 23 -8.65 6.12 -5.83
CA LEU A 23 -9.73 6.56 -4.94
C LEU A 23 -9.88 8.08 -4.99
N ALA A 24 -10.55 8.58 -6.04
CA ALA A 24 -10.76 10.00 -6.28
C ALA A 24 -11.75 10.71 -5.30
N ASP A 25 -12.16 10.04 -4.23
CA ASP A 25 -13.01 10.60 -3.18
C ASP A 25 -12.28 10.62 -1.81
N TRP A 26 -13.02 10.93 -0.74
CA TRP A 26 -12.47 11.05 0.61
C TRP A 26 -11.72 9.80 1.10
N ARG A 27 -11.97 8.62 0.51
CA ARG A 27 -11.30 7.38 0.91
C ARG A 27 -9.82 7.40 0.55
N GLY A 28 -9.46 7.97 -0.61
CA GLY A 28 -8.06 8.13 -1.00
C GLY A 28 -7.32 9.06 -0.05
N GLU A 29 -7.94 10.20 0.28
CA GLU A 29 -7.40 11.14 1.27
C GLU A 29 -7.20 10.50 2.65
N MET A 30 -8.21 9.75 3.13
CA MET A 30 -8.13 9.07 4.42
C MET A 30 -7.05 7.99 4.42
N LEU A 31 -6.99 7.15 3.38
CA LEU A 31 -5.99 6.10 3.26
C LEU A 31 -4.56 6.67 3.23
N SER A 32 -4.36 7.80 2.53
CA SER A 32 -3.08 8.52 2.53
C SER A 32 -2.68 9.01 3.92
N ARG A 33 -3.62 9.61 4.66
CA ARG A 33 -3.37 10.07 6.03
C ARG A 33 -3.05 8.92 6.98
N LEU A 34 -3.81 7.82 6.92
CA LEU A 34 -3.56 6.64 7.75
C LEU A 34 -2.17 6.04 7.45
N ARG A 35 -1.81 5.91 6.18
CA ARG A 35 -0.49 5.44 5.77
C ARG A 35 0.64 6.32 6.32
N ALA A 36 0.47 7.64 6.28
CA ALA A 36 1.45 8.57 6.84
C ALA A 36 1.64 8.35 8.35
N VAL A 37 0.55 8.22 9.12
CA VAL A 37 0.61 7.92 10.56
C VAL A 37 1.31 6.59 10.84
N VAL A 38 1.01 5.55 10.07
CA VAL A 38 1.66 4.23 10.23
C VAL A 38 3.18 4.33 10.01
N ARG A 39 3.62 5.05 8.97
CA ARG A 39 5.05 5.23 8.69
C ARG A 39 5.76 6.11 9.72
N GLU A 40 5.08 7.10 10.28
CA GLU A 40 5.61 7.95 11.34
C GLU A 40 5.75 7.21 12.66
N ALA A 41 4.81 6.31 12.97
CA ALA A 41 4.80 5.54 14.21
C ALA A 41 6.05 4.68 14.39
N ASP A 42 6.54 4.06 13.31
CA ASP A 42 7.80 3.30 13.32
C ASP A 42 8.36 3.11 11.89
N PRO A 43 9.58 3.59 11.58
CA PRO A 43 10.23 3.39 10.28
C PRO A 43 10.49 1.93 9.89
N ALA A 44 10.46 1.00 10.86
CA ALA A 44 10.65 -0.43 10.60
C ALA A 44 9.37 -1.14 10.13
N ILE A 45 8.22 -0.47 10.11
CA ILE A 45 6.98 -1.03 9.59
C ILE A 45 7.10 -1.25 8.08
N VAL A 46 6.77 -2.47 7.64
CA VAL A 46 6.83 -2.88 6.24
C VAL A 46 5.44 -2.77 5.62
N GLU A 47 5.40 -2.17 4.43
CA GLU A 47 4.22 -2.15 3.58
C GLU A 47 4.19 -3.40 2.70
N GLU A 48 3.03 -4.06 2.66
CA GLU A 48 2.77 -5.19 1.78
C GLU A 48 1.49 -4.97 0.98
N TRP A 49 1.40 -5.66 -0.15
CA TRP A 49 0.23 -5.66 -1.02
C TRP A 49 -0.33 -7.08 -1.12
N LYS A 50 -1.48 -7.31 -0.51
CA LYS A 50 -2.06 -8.64 -0.36
C LYS A 50 -3.50 -8.71 -0.87
N TRP A 51 -4.00 -9.94 -0.95
CA TRP A 51 -5.41 -10.26 -1.21
C TRP A 51 -6.05 -9.50 -2.38
N ARG A 52 -5.31 -9.38 -3.48
CA ARG A 52 -5.77 -8.76 -4.74
C ARG A 52 -6.19 -7.29 -4.61
N GLY A 53 -5.54 -6.51 -3.75
CA GLY A 53 -5.81 -5.06 -3.73
C GLY A 53 -5.69 -4.36 -2.38
N VAL A 54 -5.24 -5.07 -1.34
CA VAL A 54 -5.33 -4.60 0.03
C VAL A 54 -3.94 -4.17 0.51
N PRO A 55 -3.76 -2.88 0.84
CA PRO A 55 -2.63 -2.42 1.63
C PRO A 55 -2.58 -3.15 2.98
N CYS A 56 -1.44 -3.69 3.35
CA CYS A 56 -1.22 -4.28 4.66
C CYS A 56 0.06 -3.72 5.28
N TRP A 57 0.06 -3.54 6.61
CA TRP A 57 1.23 -3.09 7.35
C TRP A 57 1.65 -4.12 8.38
N TYR A 58 2.95 -4.39 8.44
CA TYR A 58 3.53 -5.44 9.28
C TYR A 58 4.70 -4.92 10.11
N LYS A 59 4.80 -5.41 11.35
CA LYS A 59 6.01 -5.41 12.18
C LYS A 59 5.87 -6.53 13.20
N ASP A 60 6.73 -7.55 13.09
CA ASP A 60 6.66 -8.78 13.89
C ASP A 60 5.28 -9.50 13.84
N GLY A 61 4.48 -9.20 12.82
CA GLY A 61 3.08 -9.60 12.71
C GLY A 61 2.25 -8.59 11.91
N LEU A 62 1.03 -8.95 11.52
CA LEU A 62 0.09 -8.03 10.86
C LEU A 62 -0.38 -6.99 11.88
N ILE A 63 -0.17 -5.71 11.58
CA ILE A 63 -0.67 -4.59 12.39
C ILE A 63 -2.12 -4.29 12.00
N CYS A 64 -2.33 -3.96 10.72
CA CYS A 64 -3.64 -3.60 10.19
C CYS A 64 -3.69 -3.73 8.65
N THR A 65 -4.90 -3.62 8.12
CA THR A 65 -5.23 -3.63 6.70
C THR A 65 -5.85 -2.28 6.30
N GLY A 66 -5.61 -1.84 5.07
CA GLY A 66 -6.10 -0.59 4.50
C GLY A 66 -7.29 -0.82 3.57
N GLU A 67 -8.25 -1.64 3.99
CA GLU A 67 -9.42 -1.96 3.18
C GLU A 67 -10.28 -0.72 2.92
N THR A 68 -10.81 -0.64 1.72
CA THR A 68 -11.61 0.49 1.23
C THR A 68 -12.83 -0.08 0.52
N TYR A 69 -14.01 0.20 1.08
CA TYR A 69 -15.32 -0.25 0.59
C TYR A 69 -16.08 0.89 -0.11
#